data_AF-A0A521S6H6-F1
#
_entry.id   AF-A0A521S6H6-F1
#
_cell.length_a   1.000
_cell.length_b   1.000
_cell.length_c   1.000
_cell.angle_alpha   90.00
_cell.angle_beta   90.00
_cell.angle_gamma   90.00
#
_symmetry.space_group_name_H-M   'P 1'
#
loop_
_entity.id
_entity.type
_entity.pdbx_description
1 polymer ?
#
loop_
_entity_poly.entity_id
_entity_poly.type
_entity_poly.pdbx_seq_one_letter_code
_entity_poly.pdbx_strand_id
1 'polypeptide(L)'
;MKGSFGLFLLAALFLLSSAGCRTDPNQINQRTPPSEERQNAPPVSPGLSPHGRGGPYFLNGSFSTGEGSYVRSLLADGDALWVGTSEGIIKVARRTGAALQSYTMADGLKSPYIFTM
;
A
#
# COMPACT_ATOMS: atom_id res chain seq x y z
N MET A 1 65.83 10.94 20.72
CA MET A 1 65.23 10.20 21.85
C MET A 1 64.15 11.08 22.48
N LYS A 2 63.03 10.48 22.92
CA LYS A 2 61.69 11.06 23.23
C LYS A 2 60.77 10.99 21.99
N GLY A 3 59.91 10.00 21.79
CA GLY A 3 59.35 9.01 22.72
C GLY A 3 57.86 8.89 22.40
N SER A 4 57.57 8.33 21.23
CA SER A 4 56.26 8.11 20.62
C SER A 4 55.43 7.11 21.45
N PHE A 5 54.86 7.56 22.56
CA PHE A 5 54.02 6.71 23.42
C PHE A 5 52.53 7.11 23.42
N GLY A 6 52.19 8.34 23.00
CA GLY A 6 50.80 8.82 22.94
C GLY A 6 50.01 8.33 21.73
N LEU A 7 50.69 8.03 20.61
CA LEU A 7 50.01 7.65 19.37
C LEU A 7 49.56 6.18 19.35
N PHE A 8 50.25 5.32 20.10
CA PHE A 8 49.89 3.90 20.20
C PHE A 8 48.69 3.64 21.13
N LEU A 9 48.46 4.50 22.13
CA LEU A 9 47.31 4.35 23.03
C LEU A 9 45.97 4.74 22.36
N LEU A 10 46.01 5.72 21.45
CA LEU A 10 44.85 6.13 20.64
C LEU A 10 44.49 5.10 19.55
N ALA A 11 45.47 4.38 19.01
CA ALA A 11 45.24 3.31 18.04
C ALA A 11 44.58 2.08 18.68
N ALA A 12 44.90 1.76 19.94
CA ALA A 12 44.33 0.62 20.65
C ALA A 12 42.84 0.83 21.04
N LEU A 13 42.43 2.07 21.29
CA LEU A 13 41.03 2.41 21.61
C LEU A 13 40.11 2.43 20.38
N PHE A 14 40.66 2.56 19.17
CA PHE A 14 39.87 2.51 17.92
C PHE A 14 39.56 1.08 17.45
N LEU A 15 40.30 0.08 17.94
CA LEU A 15 40.14 -1.32 17.50
C LEU A 15 39.18 -2.14 18.35
N LEU A 16 38.67 -1.60 19.48
CA LEU A 16 37.79 -2.33 20.40
C LEU A 16 36.29 -2.07 20.20
N SER A 17 35.87 -1.52 19.06
CA SER A 17 34.46 -1.19 18.82
C SER A 17 33.87 -1.84 17.56
N SER A 18 34.34 -3.04 17.20
CA SER A 18 33.79 -3.83 16.10
C SER A 18 33.02 -5.08 16.54
N ALA A 19 32.90 -5.35 17.85
CA ALA A 19 31.98 -6.36 18.37
C ALA A 19 30.55 -5.82 18.54
N GLY A 20 30.02 -5.16 17.49
CA GLY A 20 28.60 -4.92 17.36
C GLY A 20 28.04 -5.99 16.43
N CYS A 21 27.11 -6.82 16.91
CA CYS A 21 26.31 -7.70 16.05
C CYS A 21 25.63 -6.83 14.99
N ARG A 22 26.21 -6.77 13.80
CA ARG A 22 25.65 -6.03 12.67
C ARG A 22 24.62 -6.96 12.03
N THR A 23 23.38 -6.88 12.47
CA THR A 23 22.27 -7.50 11.74
C THR A 23 22.16 -6.77 10.40
N ASP A 24 22.41 -7.47 9.30
CA ASP A 24 22.31 -6.91 7.96
C ASP A 24 20.86 -6.44 7.72
N PRO A 25 20.60 -5.12 7.54
CA PRO A 25 19.25 -4.62 7.31
C PRO A 25 18.65 -5.16 6.00
N ASN A 26 19.49 -5.71 5.11
CA ASN A 26 19.05 -6.33 3.87
C ASN A 26 18.48 -7.75 4.08
N GLN A 27 18.70 -8.37 5.25
CA GLN A 27 18.09 -9.66 5.60
C GLN A 27 16.61 -9.53 6.00
N ILE A 28 16.13 -8.34 6.38
CA ILE A 28 14.71 -8.13 6.72
C ILE A 28 13.80 -8.39 5.50
N ASN A 29 14.34 -8.16 4.30
CA ASN A 29 13.61 -8.29 3.03
C ASN A 29 13.86 -9.62 2.31
N GLN A 30 14.69 -10.51 2.87
CA GLN A 30 14.98 -11.83 2.30
C GLN A 30 14.18 -12.97 2.96
N ARG A 31 12.98 -12.69 3.46
CA ARG A 31 12.01 -13.77 3.58
C ARG A 31 11.60 -14.15 2.16
N THR A 32 12.07 -15.31 1.69
CA THR A 32 11.42 -16.02 0.60
C THR A 32 9.92 -15.99 0.89
N PRO A 33 9.07 -15.48 -0.03
CA PRO A 33 7.63 -15.70 0.10
C PRO A 33 7.44 -17.21 0.32
N PRO A 34 6.59 -17.67 1.25
CA PRO A 34 6.25 -19.08 1.29
C PRO A 34 5.76 -19.43 -0.12
N SER A 35 6.55 -20.20 -0.86
CA SER A 35 6.29 -20.54 -2.26
C SER A 35 5.11 -21.49 -2.42
N GLU A 36 4.25 -21.58 -1.41
CA GLU A 36 3.20 -22.59 -1.29
C GLU A 36 1.87 -22.05 -0.75
N GLU A 37 1.72 -20.75 -0.44
CA GLU A 37 0.44 -20.24 0.07
C GLU A 37 -0.27 -19.27 -0.90
N ARG A 38 -1.42 -19.74 -1.41
CA ARG A 38 -2.44 -19.12 -2.27
C ARG A 38 -2.34 -19.32 -3.78
N GLN A 39 -2.32 -20.56 -4.24
CA GLN A 39 -2.91 -20.87 -5.55
C GLN A 39 -4.42 -21.13 -5.48
N ASN A 40 -4.94 -21.46 -4.29
CA ASN A 40 -6.37 -21.67 -4.09
C ASN A 40 -6.87 -20.78 -2.95
N ALA A 41 -8.05 -20.19 -3.12
CA ALA A 41 -8.76 -19.57 -2.01
C ALA A 41 -8.95 -20.63 -0.90
N PRO A 42 -8.84 -20.25 0.39
CA PRO A 42 -9.18 -21.16 1.47
C PRO A 42 -10.59 -21.70 1.25
N PRO A 43 -10.84 -22.99 1.57
CA PRO A 43 -12.18 -23.56 1.45
C PRO A 43 -13.15 -22.69 2.25
N VAL A 44 -14.26 -22.33 1.61
CA VAL A 44 -15.33 -21.55 2.26
C VAL A 44 -15.74 -22.29 3.53
N SER A 45 -15.70 -21.61 4.67
CA SER A 45 -16.06 -22.23 5.95
C SER A 45 -17.46 -22.85 5.86
N PRO A 46 -17.66 -24.12 6.27
CA PRO A 46 -18.96 -24.76 6.25
C PRO A 46 -19.99 -23.91 7.00
N GLY A 47 -21.08 -23.53 6.32
CA GLY A 47 -22.16 -22.70 6.90
C GLY A 47 -22.15 -21.23 6.48
N LEU A 48 -21.10 -20.75 5.80
CA LEU A 48 -21.18 -19.49 5.06
C LEU A 48 -21.86 -19.76 3.72
N SER A 49 -23.08 -19.27 3.52
CA SER A 49 -23.64 -19.22 2.18
C SER A 49 -22.68 -18.40 1.30
N PRO A 50 -22.19 -18.95 0.16
CA PRO A 50 -21.25 -18.23 -0.71
C PRO A 50 -21.83 -16.93 -1.29
N HIS A 51 -23.12 -16.68 -1.05
CA HIS A 51 -23.89 -15.58 -1.60
C HIS A 51 -24.68 -14.91 -0.48
N GLY A 52 -24.39 -13.66 -0.16
CA GLY A 52 -25.23 -12.85 0.70
C GLY A 52 -26.54 -12.55 -0.02
N ARG A 53 -27.66 -13.18 0.37
CA ARG A 53 -29.06 -12.93 -0.04
C ARG A 53 -29.42 -12.77 -1.54
N GLY A 54 -28.48 -12.68 -2.48
CA GLY A 54 -28.73 -12.21 -3.85
C GLY A 54 -27.84 -12.89 -4.87
N GLY A 55 -28.05 -14.18 -5.11
CA GLY A 55 -27.55 -14.90 -6.30
C GLY A 55 -26.04 -14.81 -6.57
N PRO A 56 -25.61 -15.29 -7.76
CA PRO A 56 -24.24 -15.08 -8.23
C PRO A 56 -23.99 -13.60 -8.52
N TYR A 57 -22.81 -13.10 -8.15
CA TYR A 57 -22.36 -11.77 -8.55
C TYR A 57 -21.95 -11.78 -10.03
N PHE A 58 -22.39 -10.78 -10.78
CA PHE A 58 -21.98 -10.56 -12.16
C PHE A 58 -21.21 -9.26 -12.29
N LEU A 59 -20.14 -9.27 -13.08
CA LEU A 59 -19.43 -8.06 -13.44
C LEU A 59 -20.31 -7.23 -14.39
N ASN A 60 -20.87 -6.14 -13.88
CA ASN A 60 -21.72 -5.26 -14.68
C ASN A 60 -20.91 -4.29 -15.57
N GLY A 61 -19.62 -4.09 -15.28
CA GLY A 61 -18.73 -3.23 -16.05
C GLY A 61 -17.41 -2.95 -15.33
N SER A 62 -16.50 -2.29 -16.04
CA SER A 62 -15.22 -1.80 -15.52
C SER A 62 -14.92 -0.43 -16.11
N PHE A 63 -14.24 0.42 -15.35
CA PHE A 63 -13.79 1.74 -15.81
C PHE A 63 -12.42 2.05 -15.20
N SER A 64 -11.61 2.81 -15.94
CA SER A 64 -10.30 3.28 -15.49
C SER A 64 -10.44 4.56 -14.68
N THR A 65 -9.55 4.76 -13.69
CA THR A 65 -9.47 6.00 -12.90
C THR A 65 -8.28 6.89 -13.29
N GLY A 66 -7.63 6.58 -14.42
CA GLY A 66 -6.41 7.22 -14.89
C GLY A 66 -5.17 6.34 -14.73
N GLU A 67 -4.15 6.59 -15.54
CA GLU A 67 -2.86 5.90 -15.44
C GLU A 67 -2.15 6.32 -14.14
N GLY A 68 -1.58 5.35 -13.40
CA GLY A 68 -0.93 5.61 -12.11
C GLY A 68 -1.87 5.97 -10.95
N SER A 69 -3.18 6.05 -11.18
CA SER A 69 -4.18 6.32 -10.14
C SER A 69 -4.54 5.05 -9.36
N TYR A 70 -4.39 5.09 -8.04
CA TYR A 70 -4.78 4.01 -7.15
C TYR A 70 -6.10 4.33 -6.45
N VAL A 71 -7.11 3.48 -6.59
CA VAL A 71 -8.37 3.58 -5.84
C VAL A 71 -8.14 3.19 -4.38
N ARG A 72 -8.61 4.05 -3.46
CA ARG A 72 -8.37 3.92 -2.01
C ARG A 72 -9.63 3.93 -1.17
N SER A 73 -10.68 4.62 -1.63
CA SER A 73 -11.97 4.71 -0.93
C SER A 73 -13.13 4.84 -1.92
N LEU A 74 -14.31 4.39 -1.51
CA LEU A 74 -15.54 4.41 -2.31
C LEU A 74 -16.72 4.86 -1.44
N LEU A 75 -17.56 5.75 -1.97
CA LEU A 75 -18.84 6.14 -1.35
C LEU A 75 -19.94 6.12 -2.41
N ALA A 76 -20.97 5.30 -2.19
CA ALA A 76 -22.15 5.27 -3.05
C ALA A 76 -23.13 6.40 -2.66
N ASP A 77 -23.57 7.18 -3.65
CA ASP A 77 -24.44 8.33 -3.44
C ASP A 77 -25.44 8.45 -4.61
N GLY A 78 -26.65 7.92 -4.43
CA GLY A 78 -27.66 7.89 -5.49
C GLY A 78 -27.14 7.21 -6.76
N ASP A 79 -27.22 7.90 -7.91
CA ASP A 79 -26.68 7.41 -9.19
C ASP A 79 -25.18 7.69 -9.37
N ALA A 80 -24.52 8.26 -8.37
CA ALA A 80 -23.09 8.51 -8.35
C ALA A 80 -22.35 7.50 -7.47
N LEU A 81 -21.10 7.29 -7.85
CA LEU A 81 -20.07 6.65 -7.04
C LEU A 81 -18.93 7.66 -6.89
N TRP A 82 -18.63 8.05 -5.66
CA TRP A 82 -17.47 8.85 -5.33
C TRP A 82 -16.27 7.92 -5.15
N VAL A 83 -15.21 8.15 -5.92
CA VAL A 83 -14.00 7.34 -5.94
C VAL A 83 -12.83 8.18 -5.44
N GLY A 84 -12.31 7.83 -4.27
CA GLY A 84 -11.12 8.47 -3.70
C GLY A 84 -9.88 7.75 -4.21
N THR A 85 -8.95 8.52 -4.76
CA THR A 85 -7.75 7.97 -5.41
C THR A 85 -6.46 8.45 -4.75
N SER A 86 -5.30 8.13 -5.34
CA SER A 86 -4.02 8.75 -5.03
C SER A 86 -3.84 10.15 -5.63
N GLU A 87 -4.74 10.56 -6.53
CA GLU A 87 -4.65 11.78 -7.34
C GLU A 87 -5.85 12.74 -7.11
N GLY A 88 -6.67 12.48 -6.09
CA GLY A 88 -7.84 13.28 -5.74
C GLY A 88 -9.14 12.45 -5.68
N ILE A 89 -10.24 13.05 -6.13
CA ILE A 89 -11.58 12.45 -6.10
C ILE A 89 -12.17 12.44 -7.51
N ILE A 90 -12.78 11.32 -7.90
CA ILE A 90 -13.54 11.21 -9.15
C ILE A 90 -14.99 10.91 -8.80
N LYS A 91 -15.93 11.73 -9.28
CA LYS A 91 -17.36 11.41 -9.25
C LYS A 91 -17.70 10.62 -10.51
N VAL A 92 -18.25 9.43 -10.35
CA VAL A 92 -18.52 8.49 -11.46
C VAL A 92 -20.01 8.19 -11.53
N ALA A 93 -20.57 8.13 -12.73
CA ALA A 93 -21.93 7.62 -12.95
C ALA A 93 -21.96 6.11 -12.69
N ARG A 94 -22.69 5.68 -11.67
CA ARG A 94 -22.64 4.29 -11.16
C ARG A 94 -23.11 3.26 -12.19
N ARG A 95 -24.04 3.64 -13.07
CA ARG A 95 -24.58 2.74 -14.10
C ARG A 95 -23.63 2.51 -15.28
N THR A 96 -22.86 3.53 -15.65
CA THR A 96 -22.07 3.52 -16.90
C THR A 96 -20.57 3.51 -16.67
N GLY A 97 -20.10 3.84 -15.45
CA GLY A 97 -18.68 4.02 -15.17
C GLY A 97 -18.09 5.32 -15.73
N ALA A 98 -18.92 6.22 -16.29
CA ALA A 98 -18.44 7.48 -16.86
C ALA A 98 -18.00 8.44 -15.76
N ALA A 99 -16.80 9.00 -15.88
CA ALA A 99 -16.34 10.09 -15.02
C ALA A 99 -17.20 11.34 -15.29
N LEU A 100 -17.86 11.83 -14.25
CA LEU A 100 -18.70 13.02 -14.28
C LEU A 100 -17.92 14.28 -13.91
N GLN A 101 -17.00 14.15 -12.95
CA GLN A 101 -16.17 15.25 -12.48
C GLN A 101 -14.94 14.70 -11.76
N SER A 102 -13.83 15.45 -11.82
CA SER A 102 -12.63 15.20 -11.02
C SER A 102 -12.33 16.40 -10.15
N TYR A 103 -11.91 16.14 -8.91
CA TYR A 103 -11.49 17.16 -7.95
C TYR A 103 -10.07 16.86 -7.49
N THR A 104 -9.25 17.90 -7.50
CA THR A 104 -7.82 17.85 -7.18
C THR A 104 -7.49 18.88 -6.10
N MET A 105 -6.21 19.03 -5.77
CA MET A 105 -5.76 20.11 -4.89
C MET A 105 -6.05 21.51 -5.47
N ALA A 106 -6.10 21.66 -6.80
CA ALA A 106 -6.45 22.94 -7.43
C ALA A 106 -7.90 23.36 -7.13
N ASP A 107 -8.77 22.39 -6.81
CA ASP A 107 -10.17 22.60 -6.45
C ASP A 107 -10.37 22.76 -4.93
N GLY A 108 -9.29 22.80 -4.16
CA GLY A 108 -9.32 23.04 -2.71
C GLY A 108 -9.16 21.79 -1.83
N LEU A 109 -8.87 20.62 -2.41
CA LEU A 109 -8.52 19.45 -1.62
C LEU A 109 -7.20 19.68 -0.87
N LYS A 110 -7.17 19.32 0.42
CA LYS A 110 -5.97 19.46 1.26
C LYS A 110 -4.87 18.46 0.92
N SER A 111 -5.20 17.37 0.24
CA SER A 111 -4.30 16.27 -0.11
C SER A 111 -4.84 15.56 -1.36
N PRO A 112 -3.97 15.04 -2.26
CA PRO A 112 -4.40 14.21 -3.37
C PRO A 112 -4.70 12.76 -2.93
N TYR A 113 -4.20 12.33 -1.77
CA TYR A 113 -4.40 10.96 -1.26
C TYR A 113 -5.66 10.88 -0.41
N ILE A 114 -6.70 10.20 -0.93
CA ILE A 114 -8.01 10.11 -0.28
C ILE A 114 -8.26 8.70 0.29
N PHE A 115 -8.01 8.54 1.58
CA PHE A 115 -8.11 7.24 2.27
C PHE A 115 -9.51 6.89 2.76
N THR A 116 -10.39 7.88 2.94
CA THR A 116 -11.77 7.67 3.43
C THR A 116 -12.69 8.74 2.87
N MET A 117 -13.97 8.38 2.74
CA MET A 117 -15.08 9.22 2.29
C MET A 117 -16.31 8.99 3.17
#